data_AF-A0A6P1TNE9-F1
#
_entry.id   AF-A0A6P1TNE9-F1
#
_cell.length_a   1.000
_cell.length_b   1.000
_cell.length_c   1.000
_cell.angle_alpha   90.00
_cell.angle_beta   90.00
_cell.angle_gamma   90.00
#
_symmetry.space_group_name_H-M   'P 1'
#
loop_
_entity.id
_entity.type
_entity.pdbx_description
1 polymer ?
#
loop_
_entity_poly.entity_id
_entity_poly.type
_entity_poly.pdbx_seq_one_letter_code
_entity_poly.pdbx_strand_id
1 'polypeptide(L)'
;MKKFKKVLSMALILSMSLSLLAACGKKAPEATQTQDGGTNTEAPAASDSVAGKNFAILVKSAGNPYNEKESAGFKEVIEAAGANAIIKAPESATAEAQITMINELIAQKVDSIAIAGNDFDALQPALKKAMEEGIKVLSLDASVNKDSRMVHINQADSEKIGRTLIQATKEMVKGEGQIAILSATSQAANQNTWIEWMKKELEEGDYKGLELVKIAYGDDEFQKSVDETEALLKNYPDLKAIIAPTTVGIMAAAKVVTDKGLIGKVAVTGLGLPSEMAEYIANGSCPWMYLWNPIDVGGLAAYASISLVKGEITGAAGDKFEAGTLGSYEVISAADGGTEVLLGAPFKFDPENIDEWKSVY
;
A
#
# COMPACT_ATOMS: atom_id res chain seq x y z
N MET A 1 24.74 25.80 -58.13
CA MET A 1 25.56 25.13 -59.16
C MET A 1 26.32 23.96 -58.53
N LYS A 2 26.21 22.79 -59.19
CA LYS A 2 27.03 21.54 -59.18
C LYS A 2 28.08 21.36 -58.04
N LYS A 3 27.93 20.34 -57.17
CA LYS A 3 28.32 18.90 -57.30
C LYS A 3 29.84 18.66 -57.35
N PHE A 4 30.35 17.71 -56.54
CA PHE A 4 31.07 16.46 -56.91
C PHE A 4 31.65 15.83 -55.60
N LYS A 5 31.26 14.63 -55.11
CA LYS A 5 31.54 13.22 -55.57
C LYS A 5 33.06 12.95 -55.60
N LYS A 6 33.67 11.86 -55.08
CA LYS A 6 33.36 10.41 -54.93
C LYS A 6 34.62 9.78 -54.21
N VAL A 7 34.56 8.83 -53.27
CA VAL A 7 34.32 7.36 -53.38
C VAL A 7 35.55 6.51 -53.82
N LEU A 8 35.89 5.51 -52.99
CA LEU A 8 36.24 4.08 -53.26
C LEU A 8 37.67 3.52 -53.13
N SER A 9 37.69 2.29 -52.56
CA SER A 9 38.54 1.11 -52.84
C SER A 9 39.94 1.04 -52.21
N MET A 10 40.53 -0.09 -51.80
CA MET A 10 40.29 -1.56 -51.86
C MET A 10 41.35 -2.20 -50.92
N ALA A 11 41.02 -3.07 -49.95
CA ALA A 11 41.09 -4.55 -49.98
C ALA A 11 42.25 -5.22 -50.76
N LEU A 12 43.12 -5.98 -50.05
CA LEU A 12 43.65 -7.36 -50.31
C LEU A 12 45.01 -7.58 -49.59
N ILE A 13 45.20 -8.51 -48.64
CA ILE A 13 45.33 -9.99 -48.69
C ILE A 13 46.81 -10.50 -48.67
N LEU A 14 47.04 -11.46 -47.75
CA LEU A 14 47.97 -12.62 -47.74
C LEU A 14 49.41 -12.55 -47.15
N SER A 15 49.53 -13.36 -46.07
CA SER A 15 50.52 -14.41 -45.78
C SER A 15 52.01 -14.09 -45.64
N MET A 16 52.57 -14.41 -44.46
CA MET A 16 53.82 -15.18 -44.38
C MET A 16 53.92 -16.05 -43.11
N SER A 17 53.98 -17.35 -43.41
CA SER A 17 54.42 -18.56 -42.72
C SER A 17 55.39 -18.54 -41.51
N LEU A 18 55.07 -19.46 -40.59
CA LEU A 18 55.89 -20.46 -39.88
C LEU A 18 57.24 -20.09 -39.22
N SER A 19 57.34 -20.38 -37.92
CA SER A 19 58.53 -20.99 -37.30
C SER A 19 58.14 -21.76 -36.04
N LEU A 20 58.17 -23.09 -36.14
CA LEU A 20 58.13 -24.04 -35.04
C LEU A 20 59.49 -24.08 -34.33
N LEU A 21 59.49 -24.07 -32.99
CA LEU A 21 60.59 -24.62 -32.20
C LEU A 21 59.99 -25.39 -31.01
N ALA A 22 60.02 -26.71 -31.14
CA ALA A 22 59.74 -27.65 -30.08
C ALA A 22 60.97 -27.78 -29.17
N ALA A 23 60.76 -27.66 -27.86
CA ALA A 23 61.71 -28.13 -26.85
C ALA A 23 60.94 -28.96 -25.83
N CYS A 24 61.20 -30.27 -25.84
CA CYS A 24 60.70 -31.24 -24.86
C CYS A 24 61.52 -31.15 -23.57
N GLY A 25 60.84 -31.04 -22.43
CA GLY A 25 61.36 -31.33 -21.10
C GLY A 25 60.34 -32.19 -20.34
N LYS A 26 60.79 -33.30 -19.75
CA LYS A 26 59.98 -34.47 -19.35
C LYS A 26 60.05 -34.65 -17.82
N LYS A 27 58.92 -34.65 -17.08
CA LYS A 27 58.68 -35.53 -15.91
C LYS A 27 57.27 -35.48 -15.30
N ALA A 28 56.64 -36.67 -15.32
CA ALA A 28 55.73 -37.33 -14.34
C ALA A 28 54.33 -36.73 -13.99
N PRO A 29 53.34 -37.59 -13.67
CA PRO A 29 51.93 -37.35 -13.99
C PRO A 29 51.09 -36.89 -12.79
N GLU A 30 50.14 -36.01 -13.04
CA GLU A 30 49.07 -35.65 -12.09
C GLU A 30 47.70 -36.00 -12.65
N ALA A 31 46.80 -36.29 -11.71
CA ALA A 31 45.57 -37.04 -11.87
C ALA A 31 44.53 -36.38 -12.79
N THR A 32 43.81 -37.25 -13.48
CA THR A 32 42.61 -36.97 -14.27
C THR A 32 41.51 -36.34 -13.39
N GLN A 33 41.10 -35.11 -13.71
CA GLN A 33 39.77 -34.61 -13.37
C GLN A 33 39.10 -34.04 -14.62
N THR A 34 37.88 -34.55 -14.82
CA THR A 34 36.89 -34.25 -15.84
C THR A 34 36.44 -32.79 -15.78
N GLN A 35 36.39 -32.14 -16.95
CA GLN A 35 35.65 -30.90 -17.18
C GLN A 35 34.15 -31.15 -16.97
N ASP A 36 33.54 -30.36 -16.09
CA ASP A 36 32.10 -30.09 -16.15
C ASP A 36 31.91 -28.57 -16.32
N GLY A 37 31.06 -28.22 -17.27
CA GLY A 37 30.81 -26.84 -17.68
C GLY A 37 29.74 -26.22 -16.81
N GLY A 38 30.15 -25.38 -15.86
CA GLY A 38 29.25 -24.51 -15.09
C GLY A 38 29.49 -23.05 -15.44
N THR A 39 28.59 -22.46 -16.23
CA THR A 39 28.46 -21.01 -16.34
C THR A 39 27.91 -20.47 -15.03
N ASN A 40 28.80 -19.95 -14.17
CA ASN A 40 28.41 -19.09 -13.05
C ASN A 40 27.97 -17.73 -13.61
N THR A 41 26.65 -17.54 -13.72
CA THR A 41 26.07 -16.21 -13.75
C THR A 41 26.05 -15.73 -12.29
N GLU A 42 27.09 -15.02 -11.86
CA GLU A 42 27.08 -14.32 -10.57
C GLU A 42 25.92 -13.31 -10.56
N ALA A 43 24.99 -13.51 -9.62
CA ALA A 43 24.04 -12.47 -9.26
C ALA A 43 24.83 -11.22 -8.80
N PRO A 44 24.44 -10.01 -9.20
CA PRO A 44 25.14 -8.81 -8.76
C PRO A 44 25.09 -8.74 -7.23
N ALA A 45 26.27 -8.54 -6.60
CA ALA A 45 26.40 -8.39 -5.17
C ALA A 45 25.46 -7.28 -4.66
N ALA A 46 24.71 -7.56 -3.59
CA ALA A 46 23.89 -6.58 -2.91
C ALA A 46 24.75 -5.36 -2.54
N SER A 47 24.33 -4.17 -2.97
CA SER A 47 24.93 -2.92 -2.49
C SER A 47 24.31 -2.62 -1.13
N ASP A 48 25.12 -2.63 -0.08
CA ASP A 48 24.65 -2.31 1.28
C ASP A 48 24.08 -0.88 1.41
N SER A 49 24.41 0.01 0.46
CA SER A 49 23.94 1.39 0.44
C SER A 49 22.86 1.63 -0.63
N VAL A 50 21.86 2.43 -0.26
CA VAL A 50 20.83 2.99 -1.15
C VAL A 50 21.01 4.51 -1.36
N ALA A 51 22.12 5.08 -0.90
CA ALA A 51 22.34 6.52 -0.99
C ALA A 51 22.24 7.04 -2.43
N GLY A 52 21.49 8.13 -2.64
CA GLY A 52 21.26 8.74 -3.95
C GLY A 52 20.28 8.01 -4.87
N LYS A 53 19.72 6.87 -4.46
CA LYS A 53 18.63 6.18 -5.18
C LYS A 53 17.30 6.91 -5.00
N ASN A 54 16.35 6.66 -5.91
CA ASN A 54 15.05 7.33 -5.91
C ASN A 54 13.93 6.36 -5.57
N PHE A 55 13.18 6.63 -4.50
CA PHE A 55 12.07 5.81 -4.04
C PHE A 55 10.80 6.63 -4.12
N ALA A 56 9.81 6.13 -4.86
CA ALA A 56 8.54 6.80 -5.03
C ALA A 56 7.45 6.18 -4.16
N ILE A 57 6.64 7.03 -3.55
CA ILE A 57 5.34 6.65 -2.99
C ILE A 57 4.24 7.31 -3.83
N LEU A 58 3.26 6.51 -4.25
CA LEU A 58 2.07 6.93 -4.98
C LEU A 58 0.83 6.62 -4.15
N VAL A 59 0.34 7.62 -3.44
CA VAL A 59 -0.86 7.49 -2.59
C VAL A 59 -2.15 7.62 -3.41
N LYS A 60 -3.30 7.36 -2.78
CA LYS A 60 -4.61 7.38 -3.45
C LYS A 60 -4.98 8.73 -4.03
N SER A 61 -4.80 9.80 -3.27
CA SER A 61 -5.20 11.16 -3.64
C SER A 61 -4.49 12.25 -2.84
N ALA A 62 -4.42 13.46 -3.40
CA ALA A 62 -3.99 14.67 -2.70
C ALA A 62 -5.10 15.22 -1.79
N GLY A 63 -4.72 15.98 -0.75
CA GLY A 63 -5.67 16.63 0.15
C GLY A 63 -6.34 15.70 1.18
N ASN A 64 -5.90 14.45 1.29
CA ASN A 64 -6.32 13.52 2.34
C ASN A 64 -5.23 13.47 3.45
N PRO A 65 -5.52 13.90 4.68
CA PRO A 65 -4.54 13.93 5.77
C PRO A 65 -3.93 12.56 6.13
N TYR A 66 -4.65 11.45 5.91
CA TYR A 66 -4.11 10.10 6.10
C TYR A 66 -2.97 9.83 5.10
N ASN A 67 -3.21 10.11 3.82
CA ASN A 67 -2.24 9.92 2.74
C ASN A 67 -0.99 10.80 2.94
N GLU A 68 -1.17 12.01 3.48
CA GLU A 68 -0.07 12.92 3.79
C GLU A 68 0.82 12.37 4.91
N LYS A 69 0.23 11.78 5.95
CA LYS A 69 0.97 11.16 7.07
C LYS A 69 1.67 9.88 6.65
N GLU A 70 1.02 9.06 5.83
CA GLU A 70 1.64 7.89 5.20
C GLU A 70 2.85 8.30 4.34
N SER A 71 2.69 9.31 3.49
CA SER A 71 3.78 9.84 2.67
C SER A 71 4.91 10.43 3.51
N ALA A 72 4.60 11.07 4.63
CA ALA A 72 5.59 11.64 5.53
C ALA A 72 6.45 10.54 6.19
N GLY A 73 5.82 9.47 6.71
CA GLY A 73 6.54 8.35 7.29
C GLY A 73 7.44 7.61 6.28
N PHE A 74 6.95 7.43 5.04
CA PHE A 74 7.76 6.89 3.96
C PHE A 74 8.98 7.79 3.66
N LYS A 75 8.74 9.09 3.49
CA LYS A 75 9.77 10.08 3.20
C LYS A 75 10.86 10.11 4.27
N GLU A 76 10.46 10.15 5.55
CA GLU A 76 11.39 10.21 6.68
C GLU A 76 12.40 9.06 6.65
N VAL A 77 11.92 7.82 6.46
CA VAL A 77 12.78 6.63 6.42
C VAL A 77 13.70 6.65 5.19
N ILE A 78 13.18 6.99 4.00
CA ILE A 78 13.98 7.04 2.77
C ILE A 78 15.08 8.11 2.86
N GLU A 79 14.75 9.31 3.34
CA GLU A 79 15.72 10.40 3.47
C GLU A 79 16.75 10.12 4.57
N ALA A 80 16.35 9.49 5.68
CA ALA A 80 17.28 9.02 6.72
C ALA A 80 18.28 7.98 6.20
N ALA A 81 17.91 7.18 5.19
CA ALA A 81 18.79 6.24 4.50
C ALA A 81 19.70 6.90 3.44
N GLY A 82 19.65 8.24 3.29
CA GLY A 82 20.43 9.00 2.31
C GLY A 82 19.94 8.88 0.87
N ALA A 83 18.72 8.37 0.67
CA ALA A 83 18.06 8.25 -0.63
C ALA A 83 17.06 9.40 -0.83
N ASN A 84 16.52 9.54 -2.04
CA ASN A 84 15.54 10.57 -2.38
C ASN A 84 14.13 9.99 -2.36
N ALA A 85 13.23 10.60 -1.59
CA ALA A 85 11.81 10.28 -1.62
C ALA A 85 11.07 11.12 -2.67
N ILE A 86 10.24 10.47 -3.49
CA ILE A 86 9.37 11.11 -4.47
C ILE A 86 7.93 10.84 -4.07
N ILE A 87 7.19 11.87 -3.67
CA ILE A 87 5.77 11.74 -3.33
C ILE A 87 4.93 12.09 -4.56
N LYS A 88 4.00 11.21 -4.91
CA LYS A 88 2.99 11.42 -5.94
C LYS A 88 1.61 11.19 -5.33
N ALA A 89 0.70 12.13 -5.58
CA ALA A 89 -0.67 12.08 -5.12
C ALA A 89 -1.57 12.67 -6.22
N PRO A 90 -2.47 11.90 -6.85
CA PRO A 90 -3.36 12.42 -7.87
C PRO A 90 -4.42 13.34 -7.28
N GLU A 91 -4.87 14.34 -8.03
CA GLU A 91 -5.98 15.22 -7.57
C GLU A 91 -7.29 14.46 -7.42
N SER A 92 -7.48 13.38 -8.19
CA SER A 92 -8.65 12.51 -8.12
C SER A 92 -8.22 11.07 -7.86
N ALA A 93 -8.96 10.37 -6.99
CA ALA A 93 -8.70 8.98 -6.61
C ALA A 93 -9.10 7.98 -7.71
N THR A 94 -8.51 8.08 -8.90
CA THR A 94 -8.80 7.21 -10.06
C THR A 94 -7.58 6.42 -10.53
N ALA A 95 -7.85 5.32 -11.24
CA ALA A 95 -6.80 4.49 -11.84
C ALA A 95 -6.08 5.22 -12.97
N GLU A 96 -6.79 5.99 -13.80
CA GLU A 96 -6.22 6.73 -14.92
C GLU A 96 -5.19 7.77 -14.46
N ALA A 97 -5.47 8.46 -13.35
CA ALA A 97 -4.54 9.42 -12.77
C ALA A 97 -3.27 8.71 -12.27
N GLN A 98 -3.42 7.57 -11.60
CA GLN A 98 -2.26 6.77 -11.15
C GLN A 98 -1.46 6.17 -12.31
N ILE A 99 -2.10 5.72 -13.39
CA ILE A 99 -1.40 5.22 -14.60
C ILE A 99 -0.51 6.30 -15.21
N THR A 100 -0.97 7.55 -15.26
CA THR A 100 -0.15 8.68 -15.72
C THR A 100 1.10 8.83 -14.85
N MET A 101 0.91 8.86 -13.53
CA MET A 101 2.02 9.03 -12.57
C MET A 101 2.99 7.84 -12.57
N ILE A 102 2.50 6.60 -12.71
CA ILE A 102 3.36 5.41 -12.85
C ILE A 102 4.27 5.56 -14.07
N ASN A 103 3.73 5.98 -15.23
CA ASN A 103 4.53 6.19 -16.43
C ASN A 103 5.58 7.30 -16.27
N GLU A 104 5.28 8.37 -15.53
CA GLU A 104 6.26 9.41 -15.19
C GLU A 104 7.39 8.87 -14.30
N LEU A 105 7.07 7.99 -13.33
CA LEU A 105 8.04 7.37 -12.44
C LEU A 105 8.94 6.38 -13.20
N ILE A 106 8.37 5.62 -14.14
CA ILE A 106 9.14 4.78 -15.07
C ILE A 106 10.11 5.64 -15.90
N ALA A 107 9.63 6.75 -16.47
CA ALA A 107 10.47 7.65 -17.27
C ALA A 107 11.61 8.28 -16.45
N GLN A 108 11.37 8.54 -15.16
CA GLN A 108 12.38 9.01 -14.20
C GLN A 108 13.35 7.92 -13.74
N LYS A 109 13.11 6.65 -14.08
CA LYS A 109 13.93 5.50 -13.67
C LYS A 109 14.11 5.41 -12.16
N VAL A 110 13.01 5.54 -11.42
CA VAL A 110 13.05 5.35 -9.96
C VAL A 110 13.44 3.91 -9.62
N ASP A 111 14.05 3.70 -8.47
CA ASP A 111 14.48 2.38 -8.00
C ASP A 111 13.30 1.57 -7.43
N SER A 112 12.28 2.26 -6.89
CA SER A 112 11.09 1.62 -6.34
C SER A 112 9.84 2.49 -6.44
N ILE A 113 8.68 1.83 -6.53
CA ILE A 113 7.35 2.43 -6.43
C ILE A 113 6.57 1.67 -5.35
N ALA A 114 6.24 2.36 -4.25
CA ALA A 114 5.25 1.95 -3.27
C ALA A 114 3.90 2.60 -3.64
N ILE A 115 2.87 1.80 -3.94
CA ILE A 115 1.58 2.32 -4.44
C ILE A 115 0.38 1.91 -3.58
N ALA A 116 -0.46 2.87 -3.22
CA ALA A 116 -1.80 2.63 -2.70
C ALA A 116 -2.79 2.66 -3.87
N GLY A 117 -3.20 1.48 -4.36
CA GLY A 117 -3.95 1.35 -5.61
C GLY A 117 -5.38 1.86 -5.52
N ASN A 118 -5.77 2.74 -6.46
CA ASN A 118 -7.15 3.19 -6.63
C ASN A 118 -8.04 2.16 -7.33
N ASP A 119 -7.45 1.15 -7.96
CA ASP A 119 -8.14 0.01 -8.54
C ASP A 119 -7.27 -1.25 -8.42
N PHE A 120 -7.90 -2.39 -8.17
CA PHE A 120 -7.21 -3.65 -7.93
C PHE A 120 -6.53 -4.19 -9.20
N ASP A 121 -7.15 -4.05 -10.36
CA ASP A 121 -6.71 -4.70 -11.61
C ASP A 121 -6.27 -3.72 -12.70
N ALA A 122 -6.87 -2.54 -12.79
CA ALA A 122 -6.66 -1.60 -13.88
C ALA A 122 -5.22 -1.07 -13.97
N LEU A 123 -4.48 -1.10 -12.85
CA LEU A 123 -3.10 -0.62 -12.76
C LEU A 123 -2.07 -1.63 -13.28
N GLN A 124 -2.47 -2.89 -13.47
CA GLN A 124 -1.57 -4.00 -13.80
C GLN A 124 -0.68 -3.74 -15.02
N PRO A 125 -1.18 -3.24 -16.18
CA PRO A 125 -0.33 -3.05 -17.34
C PRO A 125 0.82 -2.05 -17.09
N ALA A 126 0.54 -0.96 -16.36
CA ALA A 126 1.55 0.05 -16.04
C ALA A 126 2.56 -0.45 -15.00
N LEU A 127 2.10 -1.17 -13.97
CA LEU A 127 2.96 -1.71 -12.93
C LEU A 127 3.83 -2.87 -13.44
N LYS A 128 3.31 -3.74 -14.31
CA LYS A 128 4.11 -4.78 -14.97
C LYS A 128 5.23 -4.17 -15.81
N LYS A 129 4.93 -3.11 -16.58
CA LYS A 129 5.95 -2.36 -17.30
C LYS A 129 7.03 -1.79 -16.37
N ALA A 130 6.66 -1.24 -15.21
CA ALA A 130 7.63 -0.77 -14.23
C ALA A 130 8.55 -1.91 -13.73
N MET A 131 7.98 -3.06 -13.40
CA MET A 131 8.75 -4.24 -12.96
C MET A 131 9.66 -4.78 -14.06
N GLU A 132 9.22 -4.78 -15.32
CA GLU A 132 10.03 -5.18 -16.49
C GLU A 132 11.24 -4.26 -16.71
N GLU A 133 11.13 -2.97 -16.38
CA GLU A 133 12.25 -2.00 -16.38
C GLU A 133 13.15 -2.11 -15.14
N GLY A 134 12.91 -3.09 -14.26
CA GLY A 134 13.71 -3.38 -13.08
C GLY A 134 13.32 -2.60 -11.82
N ILE A 135 12.24 -1.83 -11.87
CA ILE A 135 11.74 -1.05 -10.72
C ILE A 135 11.10 -1.99 -9.70
N LYS A 136 11.46 -1.85 -8.42
CA LYS A 136 10.85 -2.63 -7.33
C LYS A 136 9.47 -2.08 -7.01
N VAL A 137 8.42 -2.85 -7.34
CA VAL A 137 7.03 -2.45 -7.10
C VAL A 137 6.48 -3.19 -5.90
N LEU A 138 5.93 -2.45 -4.95
CA LEU A 138 5.19 -2.95 -3.79
C LEU A 138 3.91 -2.15 -3.65
N SER A 139 2.87 -2.71 -3.02
CA SER A 139 1.69 -1.93 -2.65
C SER A 139 1.65 -1.68 -1.15
N LEU A 140 0.93 -0.63 -0.73
CA LEU A 140 0.61 -0.33 0.67
C LEU A 140 -0.82 0.22 0.76
N ASP A 141 -1.43 0.23 1.94
CA ASP A 141 -2.81 0.69 2.20
C ASP A 141 -3.92 -0.04 1.41
N ALA A 142 -3.99 0.21 0.11
CA ALA A 142 -4.87 -0.44 -0.83
C ALA A 142 -4.06 -1.27 -1.81
N SER A 143 -4.24 -2.59 -1.75
CA SER A 143 -3.51 -3.48 -2.62
C SER A 143 -3.95 -3.36 -4.09
N VAL A 144 -2.99 -3.48 -5.00
CA VAL A 144 -3.22 -3.91 -6.39
C VAL A 144 -3.17 -5.43 -6.45
N ASN A 145 -3.54 -6.07 -7.56
CA ASN A 145 -3.49 -7.53 -7.65
C ASN A 145 -2.07 -8.10 -7.50
N LYS A 146 -1.98 -9.38 -7.14
CA LYS A 146 -0.71 -10.06 -6.83
C LYS A 146 0.29 -10.08 -7.98
N ASP A 147 -0.17 -9.99 -9.23
CA ASP A 147 0.70 -10.01 -10.41
C ASP A 147 1.25 -8.62 -10.76
N SER A 148 0.89 -7.60 -9.97
CA SER A 148 1.25 -6.19 -10.17
C SER A 148 2.16 -5.64 -9.08
N ARG A 149 2.65 -6.50 -8.16
CA ARG A 149 3.50 -6.13 -7.02
C ARG A 149 4.39 -7.30 -6.62
N MET A 150 5.44 -7.00 -5.86
CA MET A 150 6.31 -7.99 -5.23
C MET A 150 5.81 -8.40 -3.83
N VAL A 151 5.23 -7.46 -3.09
CA VAL A 151 4.66 -7.67 -1.75
C VAL A 151 3.65 -6.55 -1.44
N HIS A 152 2.67 -6.80 -0.58
CA HIS A 152 1.78 -5.78 -0.02
C HIS A 152 2.15 -5.41 1.42
N ILE A 153 2.17 -4.13 1.77
CA ILE A 153 2.31 -3.66 3.15
C ILE A 153 0.92 -3.32 3.66
N ASN A 154 0.40 -4.20 4.51
CA ASN A 154 -0.94 -4.10 5.02
C ASN A 154 -0.90 -3.56 6.45
N GLN A 155 -1.68 -2.52 6.70
CA GLN A 155 -1.85 -1.88 8.00
C GLN A 155 -2.25 -2.84 9.11
N ALA A 156 -3.17 -3.76 8.80
CA ALA A 156 -3.68 -4.74 9.74
C ALA A 156 -4.44 -5.83 8.97
N ASP A 157 -4.60 -6.98 9.63
CA ASP A 157 -5.35 -8.10 9.09
C ASP A 157 -6.78 -7.69 8.70
N SER A 158 -7.11 -7.87 7.42
CA SER A 158 -8.38 -7.42 6.82
C SER A 158 -9.60 -8.12 7.41
N GLU A 159 -9.48 -9.38 7.82
CA GLU A 159 -10.54 -10.11 8.51
C GLU A 159 -10.78 -9.48 9.89
N LYS A 160 -9.71 -9.24 10.65
CA LYS A 160 -9.81 -8.60 11.96
C LYS A 160 -10.44 -7.21 11.87
N ILE A 161 -10.09 -6.39 10.86
CA ILE A 161 -10.70 -5.07 10.65
C ILE A 161 -12.22 -5.22 10.48
N GLY A 162 -12.68 -6.02 9.50
CA GLY A 162 -14.10 -6.15 9.20
C GLY A 162 -14.90 -6.70 10.38
N ARG A 163 -14.40 -7.75 11.05
CA ARG A 163 -15.07 -8.34 12.21
C ARG A 163 -15.13 -7.38 13.40
N THR A 164 -14.03 -6.68 13.68
CA THR A 164 -13.95 -5.71 14.80
C THR A 164 -14.98 -4.59 14.64
N LEU A 165 -15.19 -4.08 13.43
CA LEU A 165 -16.15 -2.99 13.19
C LEU A 165 -17.61 -3.41 13.44
N ILE A 166 -17.98 -4.65 13.10
CA ILE A 166 -19.32 -5.18 13.42
C ILE A 166 -19.46 -5.45 14.92
N GLN A 167 -18.44 -6.01 15.57
CA GLN A 167 -18.42 -6.24 17.02
C GLN A 167 -18.58 -4.94 17.80
N ALA A 168 -17.81 -3.90 17.45
CA ALA A 168 -17.94 -2.56 18.01
C ALA A 168 -19.34 -1.99 17.82
N THR A 169 -19.89 -2.12 16.61
CA THR A 169 -21.24 -1.62 16.31
C THR A 169 -22.30 -2.33 17.15
N LYS A 170 -22.23 -3.66 17.30
CA LYS A 170 -23.15 -4.44 18.15
C LYS A 170 -23.15 -3.92 19.58
N GLU A 171 -21.98 -3.64 20.15
CA GLU A 171 -21.85 -3.11 21.51
C GLU A 171 -22.49 -1.72 21.64
N MET A 172 -22.21 -0.81 20.69
CA MET A 172 -22.76 0.55 20.69
C MET A 172 -24.29 0.59 20.61
N VAL A 173 -24.89 -0.28 19.79
CA VAL A 173 -26.34 -0.33 19.61
C VAL A 173 -27.02 -1.36 20.51
N LYS A 174 -26.28 -1.96 21.45
CA LYS A 174 -26.77 -2.95 22.42
C LYS A 174 -27.43 -4.17 21.77
N GLY A 175 -26.90 -4.59 20.63
CA GLY A 175 -27.28 -5.81 19.94
C GLY A 175 -28.37 -5.69 18.88
N GLU A 176 -29.05 -4.54 18.77
CA GLU A 176 -30.19 -4.38 17.88
C GLU A 176 -30.24 -3.04 17.14
N GLY A 177 -30.70 -3.06 15.89
CA GLY A 177 -30.99 -1.85 15.12
C GLY A 177 -30.51 -1.87 13.67
N GLN A 178 -30.98 -0.88 12.92
CA GLN A 178 -30.52 -0.65 11.56
C GLN A 178 -29.11 -0.06 11.58
N ILE A 179 -28.23 -0.60 10.75
CA ILE A 179 -26.87 -0.11 10.55
C ILE A 179 -26.64 0.18 9.07
N ALA A 180 -25.79 1.16 8.79
CA ALA A 180 -25.36 1.48 7.43
C ALA A 180 -23.85 1.57 7.35
N ILE A 181 -23.30 1.30 6.17
CA ILE A 181 -21.88 1.50 5.88
C ILE A 181 -21.73 2.73 4.99
N LEU A 182 -20.86 3.67 5.37
CA LEU A 182 -20.44 4.80 4.54
C LEU A 182 -19.00 4.57 4.09
N SER A 183 -18.83 4.02 2.90
CA SER A 183 -17.54 3.68 2.31
C SER A 183 -16.90 4.90 1.60
N ALA A 184 -15.68 4.68 1.10
CA ALA A 184 -14.97 5.58 0.18
C ALA A 184 -15.54 5.45 -1.25
N THR A 185 -14.69 5.27 -2.27
CA THR A 185 -15.13 4.95 -3.64
C THR A 185 -15.64 3.51 -3.71
N SER A 186 -16.48 3.19 -4.70
CA SER A 186 -16.96 1.82 -4.92
C SER A 186 -15.88 0.84 -5.42
N GLN A 187 -14.72 1.35 -5.83
CA GLN A 187 -13.61 0.62 -6.43
C GLN A 187 -12.47 0.40 -5.42
N ALA A 188 -12.50 1.07 -4.27
CA ALA A 188 -11.43 1.01 -3.29
C ALA A 188 -11.25 -0.41 -2.73
N ALA A 189 -10.12 -1.04 -3.06
CA ALA A 189 -9.87 -2.45 -2.79
C ALA A 189 -9.87 -2.81 -1.30
N ASN A 190 -9.27 -1.96 -0.46
CA ASN A 190 -9.23 -2.15 0.98
C ASN A 190 -10.61 -2.04 1.62
N GLN A 191 -11.35 -0.94 1.38
CA GLN A 191 -12.72 -0.80 1.89
C GLN A 191 -13.61 -1.95 1.46
N ASN A 192 -13.56 -2.36 0.19
CA ASN A 192 -14.36 -3.48 -0.31
C ASN A 192 -14.00 -4.78 0.42
N THR A 193 -12.72 -5.05 0.64
CA THR A 193 -12.27 -6.23 1.39
C THR A 193 -12.77 -6.22 2.83
N TRP A 194 -12.69 -5.08 3.53
CA TRP A 194 -13.18 -4.96 4.91
C TRP A 194 -14.70 -5.11 4.97
N ILE A 195 -15.44 -4.57 4.00
CA ILE A 195 -16.90 -4.69 3.90
C ILE A 195 -17.32 -6.14 3.67
N GLU A 196 -16.59 -6.89 2.84
CA GLU A 196 -16.88 -8.32 2.68
C GLU A 196 -16.67 -9.10 3.98
N TRP A 197 -15.65 -8.76 4.78
CA TRP A 197 -15.48 -9.34 6.11
C TRP A 197 -16.54 -8.88 7.12
N MET A 198 -17.02 -7.63 7.05
CA MET A 198 -18.17 -7.17 7.83
C MET A 198 -19.43 -7.97 7.49
N LYS A 199 -19.70 -8.23 6.20
CA LYS A 199 -20.84 -9.06 5.77
C LYS A 199 -20.72 -10.49 6.30
N LYS A 200 -19.53 -11.10 6.18
CA LYS A 200 -19.27 -12.44 6.75
C LYS A 200 -19.46 -12.47 8.26
N GLU A 201 -19.01 -11.46 8.99
CA GLU A 201 -19.22 -11.39 10.44
C GLU A 201 -20.72 -11.36 10.77
N LEU A 202 -21.51 -10.56 10.05
CA LEU A 202 -22.97 -10.50 10.20
C LEU A 202 -23.65 -11.85 9.89
N GLU A 203 -23.15 -12.60 8.91
CA GLU A 203 -23.68 -13.91 8.51
C GLU A 203 -23.29 -15.05 9.48
N GLU A 204 -22.04 -15.07 9.92
CA GLU A 204 -21.46 -16.16 10.72
C GLU A 204 -21.68 -16.00 12.23
N GLY A 205 -21.85 -14.77 12.70
CA GLY A 205 -21.94 -14.45 14.12
C GLY A 205 -23.38 -14.31 14.67
N ASP A 206 -23.45 -13.91 15.94
CA ASP A 206 -24.72 -13.61 16.61
C ASP A 206 -25.13 -12.14 16.37
N TYR A 207 -25.57 -11.82 15.16
CA TYR A 207 -25.93 -10.45 14.76
C TYR A 207 -27.34 -10.32 14.18
N LYS A 208 -28.24 -11.27 14.46
CA LYS A 208 -29.63 -11.25 13.96
C LYS A 208 -30.44 -10.01 14.34
N GLY A 209 -30.04 -9.30 15.39
CA GLY A 209 -30.64 -8.03 15.78
C GLY A 209 -30.15 -6.83 14.95
N LEU A 210 -29.04 -6.97 14.21
CA LEU A 210 -28.51 -5.93 13.33
C LEU A 210 -29.05 -6.10 11.92
N GLU A 211 -29.51 -5.01 11.31
CA GLU A 211 -29.97 -4.98 9.92
C GLU A 211 -29.08 -4.02 9.12
N LEU A 212 -28.23 -4.55 8.22
CA LEU A 212 -27.47 -3.72 7.29
C LEU A 212 -28.39 -3.19 6.18
N VAL A 213 -28.84 -1.94 6.31
CA VAL A 213 -29.86 -1.36 5.42
C VAL A 213 -29.28 -0.77 4.13
N LYS A 214 -28.01 -0.34 4.16
CA LYS A 214 -27.36 0.32 3.02
C LYS A 214 -25.84 0.33 3.13
N ILE A 215 -25.18 0.21 1.97
CA ILE A 215 -23.80 0.65 1.74
C ILE A 215 -23.89 1.89 0.84
N ALA A 216 -23.36 3.02 1.31
CA ALA A 216 -23.24 4.30 0.62
C ALA A 216 -21.76 4.62 0.34
N TYR A 217 -21.49 5.55 -0.58
CA TYR A 217 -20.14 5.83 -1.07
C TYR A 217 -19.86 7.33 -1.09
N GLY A 218 -19.03 7.78 -0.16
CA GLY A 218 -18.61 9.17 -0.02
C GLY A 218 -17.40 9.55 -0.87
N ASP A 219 -16.83 8.60 -1.62
CA ASP A 219 -15.67 8.77 -2.54
C ASP A 219 -14.39 9.34 -1.90
N ASP A 220 -14.24 9.22 -0.57
CA ASP A 220 -13.19 9.93 0.19
C ASP A 220 -13.25 11.46 0.00
N GLU A 221 -14.44 11.99 -0.32
CA GLU A 221 -14.72 13.42 -0.42
C GLU A 221 -15.59 13.86 0.76
N PHE A 222 -15.16 14.89 1.46
CA PHE A 222 -15.85 15.35 2.68
C PHE A 222 -17.30 15.76 2.40
N GLN A 223 -17.55 16.61 1.39
CA GLN A 223 -18.90 17.09 1.09
C GLN A 223 -19.81 15.97 0.61
N LYS A 224 -19.32 15.08 -0.25
CA LYS A 224 -20.11 13.92 -0.70
C LYS A 224 -20.44 12.99 0.47
N SER A 225 -19.49 12.76 1.37
CA SER A 225 -19.71 11.96 2.59
C SER A 225 -20.74 12.58 3.52
N VAL A 226 -20.78 13.91 3.63
CA VAL A 226 -21.86 14.64 4.32
C VAL A 226 -23.21 14.36 3.65
N ASP A 227 -23.31 14.57 2.34
CA ASP A 227 -24.56 14.40 1.58
C ASP A 227 -25.11 12.97 1.68
N GLU A 228 -24.24 11.96 1.56
CA GLU A 228 -24.60 10.55 1.72
C GLU A 228 -25.03 10.22 3.16
N THR A 229 -24.38 10.79 4.17
CA THR A 229 -24.81 10.64 5.57
C THR A 229 -26.21 11.23 5.78
N GLU A 230 -26.48 12.42 5.25
CA GLU A 230 -27.80 13.03 5.35
C GLU A 230 -28.87 12.19 4.63
N ALA A 231 -28.53 11.63 3.47
CA ALA A 231 -29.41 10.73 2.72
C ALA A 231 -29.70 9.43 3.49
N LEU A 232 -28.70 8.83 4.14
CA LEU A 232 -28.88 7.68 5.01
C LEU A 232 -29.86 7.99 6.15
N LEU A 233 -29.63 9.08 6.88
CA LEU A 233 -30.48 9.50 8.00
C LEU A 233 -31.91 9.82 7.57
N LYS A 234 -32.10 10.38 6.37
CA LYS A 234 -33.41 10.70 5.81
C LYS A 234 -34.18 9.45 5.37
N ASN A 235 -33.50 8.52 4.70
CA ASN A 235 -34.15 7.34 4.11
C ASN A 235 -34.36 6.21 5.13
N TYR A 236 -33.57 6.19 6.20
CA TYR A 236 -33.61 5.19 7.27
C TYR A 236 -33.76 5.88 8.64
N PRO A 237 -34.97 6.35 9.00
CA PRO A 237 -35.19 7.08 10.25
C PRO A 237 -34.95 6.24 11.52
N ASP A 238 -34.91 4.91 11.40
CA ASP A 238 -34.63 3.97 12.49
C ASP A 238 -33.14 3.57 12.58
N LEU A 239 -32.27 4.16 11.75
CA LEU A 239 -30.83 3.94 11.75
C LEU A 239 -30.23 4.20 13.14
N LYS A 240 -29.45 3.24 13.64
CA LYS A 240 -28.80 3.27 14.97
C LYS A 240 -27.30 3.46 14.88
N ALA A 241 -26.66 3.02 13.80
CA ALA A 241 -25.24 3.25 13.62
C ALA A 241 -24.83 3.43 12.16
N ILE A 242 -23.79 4.22 11.96
CA ILE A 242 -23.07 4.36 10.70
C ILE A 242 -21.64 3.86 10.92
N ILE A 243 -21.25 2.86 10.13
CA ILE A 243 -19.90 2.32 10.08
C ILE A 243 -19.19 2.95 8.89
N ALA A 244 -18.20 3.80 9.15
CA ALA A 244 -17.46 4.50 8.12
C ALA A 244 -16.00 3.98 8.05
N PRO A 245 -15.68 2.97 7.24
CA PRO A 245 -14.33 2.43 7.10
C PRO A 245 -13.40 3.34 6.25
N THR A 246 -13.46 4.64 6.48
CA THR A 246 -12.68 5.69 5.80
C THR A 246 -12.55 6.88 6.76
N THR A 247 -11.36 7.48 6.81
CA THR A 247 -11.06 8.64 7.67
C THR A 247 -11.89 9.86 7.30
N VAL A 248 -12.10 10.09 6.00
CA VAL A 248 -12.93 11.21 5.52
C VAL A 248 -14.41 10.95 5.82
N GLY A 249 -14.88 9.73 5.56
CA GLY A 249 -16.29 9.38 5.78
C GLY A 249 -16.69 9.41 7.25
N ILE A 250 -15.84 8.91 8.17
CA ILE A 250 -16.17 8.88 9.59
C ILE A 250 -16.25 10.28 10.19
N MET A 251 -15.33 11.17 9.82
CA MET A 251 -15.32 12.56 10.28
C MET A 251 -16.54 13.33 9.75
N ALA A 252 -16.89 13.15 8.48
CA ALA A 252 -18.11 13.71 7.89
C ALA A 252 -19.38 13.19 8.58
N ALA A 253 -19.48 11.87 8.81
CA ALA A 253 -20.65 11.26 9.44
C ALA A 253 -20.83 11.75 10.89
N ALA A 254 -19.74 11.79 11.65
CA ALA A 254 -19.76 12.26 13.04
C ALA A 254 -20.13 13.74 13.14
N LYS A 255 -19.66 14.56 12.19
CA LYS A 255 -20.08 15.95 12.06
C LYS A 255 -21.59 16.06 11.83
N VAL A 256 -22.15 15.32 10.88
CA VAL A 256 -23.58 15.37 10.56
C VAL A 256 -24.43 14.93 11.75
N VAL A 257 -24.04 13.86 12.45
CA VAL A 257 -24.72 13.39 13.67
C VAL A 257 -24.68 14.44 14.78
N THR A 258 -23.54 15.12 14.94
CA THR A 258 -23.37 16.22 15.89
C THR A 258 -24.28 17.40 15.54
N ASP A 259 -24.18 17.91 14.32
CA ASP A 259 -24.89 19.12 13.86
C ASP A 259 -26.41 18.93 13.84
N LYS A 260 -26.90 17.71 13.57
CA LYS A 260 -28.34 17.39 13.59
C LYS A 260 -28.88 17.05 14.98
N GLY A 261 -28.07 17.10 16.03
CA GLY A 261 -28.49 16.77 17.40
C GLY A 261 -28.91 15.31 17.57
N LEU A 262 -28.22 14.40 16.88
CA LEU A 262 -28.49 12.95 16.88
C LEU A 262 -27.55 12.15 17.79
N ILE A 263 -26.70 12.83 18.56
CA ILE A 263 -25.84 12.21 19.58
C ILE A 263 -26.71 11.39 20.55
N GLY A 264 -26.29 10.14 20.80
CA GLY A 264 -27.03 9.16 21.61
C GLY A 264 -28.23 8.52 20.91
N LYS A 265 -28.56 8.91 19.68
CA LYS A 265 -29.60 8.27 18.83
C LYS A 265 -28.99 7.48 17.68
N VAL A 266 -27.96 8.03 17.04
CA VAL A 266 -27.18 7.39 15.99
C VAL A 266 -25.71 7.45 16.39
N ALA A 267 -25.07 6.29 16.52
CA ALA A 267 -23.64 6.19 16.78
C ALA A 267 -22.86 6.19 15.46
N VAL A 268 -21.66 6.77 15.47
CA VAL A 268 -20.70 6.66 14.36
C VAL A 268 -19.49 5.87 14.84
N THR A 269 -19.05 4.90 14.07
CA THR A 269 -17.77 4.20 14.30
C THR A 269 -17.13 3.88 12.95
N GLY A 270 -15.93 3.32 12.95
CA GLY A 270 -15.19 3.05 11.72
C GLY A 270 -13.70 3.27 11.87
N LEU A 271 -13.10 3.80 10.82
CA LEU A 271 -11.67 4.02 10.70
C LEU A 271 -11.36 5.52 10.62
N GLY A 272 -10.82 6.12 11.69
CA GLY A 272 -10.66 7.57 11.79
C GLY A 272 -9.31 8.02 12.34
N LEU A 273 -8.83 9.19 11.89
CA LEU A 273 -7.64 9.80 12.46
C LEU A 273 -7.97 10.36 13.86
N PRO A 274 -7.18 10.03 14.90
CA PRO A 274 -7.28 10.66 16.21
C PRO A 274 -7.35 12.18 16.17
N SER A 275 -6.54 12.84 15.33
CA SER A 275 -6.51 14.30 15.20
C SER A 275 -7.83 14.91 14.70
N GLU A 276 -8.57 14.18 13.86
CA GLU A 276 -9.85 14.61 13.30
C GLU A 276 -11.05 14.18 14.15
N MET A 277 -10.90 13.07 14.89
CA MET A 277 -11.99 12.43 15.63
C MET A 277 -12.07 12.81 17.11
N ALA A 278 -11.04 13.47 17.66
CA ALA A 278 -10.98 13.79 19.09
C ALA A 278 -12.21 14.53 19.62
N GLU A 279 -12.72 15.53 18.87
CA GLU A 279 -13.92 16.27 19.26
C GLU A 279 -15.18 15.38 19.24
N TYR A 280 -15.30 14.48 18.26
CA TYR A 280 -16.45 13.59 18.09
C TYR A 280 -16.47 12.44 19.09
N ILE A 281 -15.29 12.01 19.54
CA ILE A 281 -15.16 11.10 20.68
C ILE A 281 -15.55 11.83 21.97
N ALA A 282 -15.05 13.04 22.18
CA ALA A 282 -15.36 13.83 23.37
C ALA A 282 -16.85 14.18 23.48
N ASN A 283 -17.54 14.45 22.36
CA ASN A 283 -18.96 14.79 22.34
C ASN A 283 -19.89 13.56 22.34
N GLY A 284 -19.36 12.35 22.12
CA GLY A 284 -20.09 11.09 22.14
C GLY A 284 -20.83 10.72 20.84
N SER A 285 -20.67 11.48 19.76
CA SER A 285 -21.17 11.07 18.42
C SER A 285 -20.43 9.83 17.90
N CYS A 286 -19.15 9.70 18.27
CA CYS A 286 -18.33 8.53 18.01
C CYS A 286 -17.83 7.91 19.32
N PRO A 287 -18.52 6.93 19.92
CA PRO A 287 -18.12 6.38 21.22
C PRO A 287 -16.70 5.81 21.24
N TRP A 288 -16.31 5.14 20.16
CA TRP A 288 -14.92 4.76 19.86
C TRP A 288 -14.78 4.45 18.38
N MET A 289 -13.54 4.45 17.91
CA MET A 289 -13.17 4.08 16.54
C MET A 289 -11.87 3.29 16.56
N TYR A 290 -11.43 2.85 15.38
CA TYR A 290 -10.18 2.12 15.22
C TYR A 290 -9.33 2.77 14.17
N LEU A 291 -8.03 2.55 14.23
CA LEU A 291 -7.11 2.81 13.12
C LEU A 291 -5.81 2.03 13.38
N TRP A 292 -4.71 2.59 12.92
CA TRP A 292 -3.32 2.21 13.03
C TRP A 292 -2.53 3.52 12.83
N ASN A 293 -1.22 3.48 13.00
CA ASN A 293 -0.39 4.66 12.74
C ASN A 293 -0.06 4.74 11.23
N PRO A 294 -0.62 5.70 10.46
CA PRO A 294 -0.31 5.84 9.03
C PRO A 294 1.17 6.15 8.77
N ILE A 295 1.84 6.84 9.71
CA ILE A 295 3.27 7.14 9.61
C ILE A 295 4.06 5.83 9.61
N ASP A 296 3.68 4.88 10.47
CA ASP A 296 4.33 3.57 10.54
C ASP A 296 4.03 2.70 9.32
N VAL A 297 2.83 2.82 8.70
CA VAL A 297 2.52 2.16 7.41
C VAL A 297 3.49 2.64 6.33
N GLY A 298 3.63 3.96 6.18
CA GLY A 298 4.57 4.56 5.23
C GLY A 298 6.02 4.19 5.53
N GLY A 299 6.42 4.24 6.80
CA GLY A 299 7.77 3.86 7.24
C GLY A 299 8.09 2.40 6.96
N LEU A 300 7.17 1.48 7.27
CA LEU A 300 7.33 0.05 6.97
C LEU A 300 7.44 -0.19 5.46
N ALA A 301 6.64 0.52 4.65
CA ALA A 301 6.76 0.45 3.20
C ALA A 301 8.10 0.97 2.68
N ALA A 302 8.67 2.01 3.28
CA ALA A 302 10.01 2.48 2.96
C ALA A 302 11.09 1.44 3.30
N TYR A 303 11.02 0.80 4.47
CA TYR A 303 11.95 -0.28 4.84
C TYR A 303 11.84 -1.48 3.90
N ALA A 304 10.63 -1.92 3.55
CA ALA A 304 10.42 -2.98 2.58
C ALA A 304 10.96 -2.60 1.19
N SER A 305 10.72 -1.36 0.75
CA SER A 305 11.26 -0.84 -0.53
C SER A 305 12.78 -0.88 -0.56
N ILE A 306 13.44 -0.39 0.51
CA ILE A 306 14.91 -0.43 0.66
C ILE A 306 15.40 -1.88 0.60
N SER A 307 14.76 -2.78 1.34
CA SER A 307 15.14 -4.20 1.40
C SER A 307 15.02 -4.88 0.02
N LEU A 308 13.96 -4.58 -0.74
CA LEU A 308 13.78 -5.04 -2.13
C LEU A 308 14.84 -4.49 -3.07
N VAL A 309 15.20 -3.21 -2.92
CA VAL A 309 16.21 -2.54 -3.77
C VAL A 309 17.63 -3.02 -3.47
N LYS A 310 17.92 -3.39 -2.22
CA LYS A 310 19.19 -4.03 -1.84
C LYS A 310 19.24 -5.51 -2.23
N GLY A 311 18.09 -6.14 -2.42
CA GLY A 311 17.98 -7.59 -2.64
C GLY A 311 18.06 -8.42 -1.35
N GLU A 312 17.83 -7.79 -0.19
CA GLU A 312 17.73 -8.47 1.12
C GLU A 312 16.45 -9.31 1.19
N ILE A 313 15.39 -8.86 0.54
CA ILE A 313 14.14 -9.60 0.33
C ILE A 313 13.76 -9.62 -1.15
N THR A 314 13.01 -10.64 -1.53
CA THR A 314 12.39 -10.79 -2.85
C THR A 314 10.88 -10.49 -2.83
N GLY A 315 10.27 -10.42 -1.64
CA GLY A 315 8.83 -10.35 -1.47
C GLY A 315 8.18 -11.74 -1.40
N ALA A 316 8.96 -12.81 -1.33
CA ALA A 316 8.46 -14.16 -1.17
C ALA A 316 8.09 -14.46 0.30
N ALA A 317 7.12 -15.35 0.50
CA ALA A 317 6.76 -15.77 1.85
C ALA A 317 7.97 -16.40 2.57
N GLY A 318 8.18 -15.99 3.82
CA GLY A 318 9.33 -16.37 4.65
C GLY A 318 10.51 -15.40 4.59
N ASP A 319 10.53 -14.43 3.65
CA ASP A 319 11.50 -13.35 3.67
C ASP A 319 11.37 -12.53 4.97
N LYS A 320 12.50 -12.09 5.54
CA LYS A 320 12.54 -11.30 6.77
C LYS A 320 13.41 -10.06 6.61
N PHE A 321 13.01 -8.97 7.24
CA PHE A 321 13.76 -7.72 7.23
C PHE A 321 13.56 -6.92 8.51
N GLU A 322 14.52 -6.06 8.83
CA GLU A 322 14.46 -5.15 9.97
C GLU A 322 13.92 -3.78 9.53
N ALA A 323 12.93 -3.27 10.26
CA ALA A 323 12.25 -2.00 10.00
C ALA A 323 12.56 -0.95 11.08
N GLY A 324 13.84 -0.82 11.44
CA GLY A 324 14.31 0.15 12.42
C GLY A 324 13.62 0.00 13.79
N THR A 325 12.99 1.06 14.27
CA THR A 325 12.27 1.05 15.56
C THR A 325 10.96 0.27 15.54
N LEU A 326 10.42 -0.06 14.36
CA LEU A 326 9.24 -0.91 14.22
C LEU A 326 9.57 -2.39 14.50
N GLY A 327 10.85 -2.77 14.45
CA GLY A 327 11.33 -4.12 14.73
C GLY A 327 11.42 -5.01 13.48
N SER A 328 11.35 -6.33 13.68
CA SER A 328 11.54 -7.34 12.65
C SER A 328 10.21 -7.79 12.05
N TYR A 329 10.14 -7.87 10.73
CA TYR A 329 8.95 -8.28 9.99
C TYR A 329 9.22 -9.48 9.09
N GLU A 330 8.18 -10.28 8.87
CA GLU A 330 8.19 -11.44 7.97
C GLU A 330 7.14 -11.25 6.88
N VAL A 331 7.51 -11.59 5.65
CA VAL A 331 6.59 -11.66 4.53
C VAL A 331 5.78 -12.95 4.63
N ILE A 332 4.47 -12.84 4.64
CA ILE A 332 3.52 -13.95 4.77
C ILE A 332 2.66 -14.08 3.51
N SER A 333 1.94 -15.19 3.37
CA SER A 333 0.96 -15.38 2.29
C SER A 333 -0.25 -14.47 2.49
N ALA A 334 -0.66 -13.79 1.42
CA ALA A 334 -1.86 -12.96 1.40
C ALA A 334 -3.07 -13.73 0.88
N ALA A 335 -4.27 -13.29 1.26
CA ALA A 335 -5.53 -13.93 0.86
C ALA A 335 -5.80 -13.89 -0.65
N ASP A 336 -5.20 -12.94 -1.38
CA ASP A 336 -5.32 -12.83 -2.84
C ASP A 336 -4.38 -13.77 -3.61
N GLY A 337 -3.63 -14.63 -2.89
CA GLY A 337 -2.64 -15.55 -3.43
C GLY A 337 -1.27 -14.94 -3.68
N GLY A 338 -1.07 -13.65 -3.35
CA GLY A 338 0.23 -13.00 -3.29
C GLY A 338 0.87 -13.11 -1.91
N THR A 339 1.65 -12.10 -1.56
CA THR A 339 2.29 -11.96 -0.25
C THR A 339 1.99 -10.60 0.37
N GLU A 340 2.09 -10.55 1.69
CA GLU A 340 1.93 -9.33 2.46
C GLU A 340 2.84 -9.29 3.69
N VAL A 341 3.00 -8.10 4.26
CA VAL A 341 3.58 -7.84 5.57
C VAL A 341 2.51 -7.11 6.37
N LEU A 342 2.19 -7.61 7.56
CA LEU A 342 1.21 -6.97 8.45
C LEU A 342 1.93 -6.04 9.42
N LEU A 343 1.61 -4.75 9.42
CA LEU A 343 2.15 -3.79 10.37
C LEU A 343 1.78 -4.16 11.81
N GLY A 344 0.50 -4.46 12.06
CA GLY A 344 0.01 -4.81 13.39
C GLY A 344 -1.48 -5.12 13.46
N ALA A 345 -2.03 -5.03 14.68
CA ALA A 345 -3.47 -5.13 14.90
C ALA A 345 -4.13 -3.73 14.83
N PRO A 346 -5.42 -3.62 14.49
CA PRO A 346 -6.15 -2.37 14.63
C PRO A 346 -6.10 -1.88 16.08
N PHE A 347 -5.82 -0.60 16.27
CA PHE A 347 -5.76 0.06 17.57
C PHE A 347 -7.09 0.77 17.84
N LYS A 348 -7.67 0.54 19.02
CA LYS A 348 -8.90 1.19 19.45
C LYS A 348 -8.59 2.57 20.02
N PHE A 349 -9.32 3.58 19.56
CA PHE A 349 -9.30 4.91 20.13
C PHE A 349 -10.65 5.23 20.77
N ASP A 350 -10.60 5.62 22.03
CA ASP A 350 -11.77 5.91 22.84
C ASP A 350 -11.43 7.04 23.84
N PRO A 351 -12.37 7.47 24.71
CA PRO A 351 -12.12 8.58 25.62
C PRO A 351 -10.92 8.40 26.56
N GLU A 352 -10.42 7.18 26.76
CA GLU A 352 -9.32 6.91 27.69
C GLU A 352 -7.95 7.26 27.08
N ASN A 353 -7.80 7.21 25.75
CA ASN A 353 -6.50 7.36 25.08
C ASN A 353 -6.48 8.45 23.98
N ILE A 354 -7.62 8.96 23.55
CA ILE A 354 -7.70 9.86 22.38
C ILE A 354 -6.84 11.13 22.52
N ASP A 355 -6.70 11.65 23.74
CA ASP A 355 -5.91 12.84 24.04
C ASP A 355 -4.40 12.64 23.83
N GLU A 356 -3.91 11.40 23.95
CA GLU A 356 -2.51 11.06 23.70
C GLU A 356 -2.21 10.99 22.20
N TRP A 357 -3.19 10.56 21.40
CA TRP A 357 -2.99 10.27 19.98
C TRP A 357 -3.38 11.40 19.04
N LYS A 358 -4.28 12.30 19.45
CA LYS A 358 -4.79 13.39 18.59
C LYS A 358 -3.70 14.36 18.07
N SER A 359 -2.54 14.42 18.74
CA SER A 359 -1.40 15.23 18.29
C SER A 359 -0.38 14.45 17.46
N VAL A 360 -0.55 13.13 17.31
CA VAL A 360 0.36 12.27 16.56
C VAL A 360 -0.09 12.16 15.11
N TYR A 361 -1.32 11.68 14.87
CA TYR A 361 -1.89 11.55 13.53
C TYR A 361 -3.37 11.89 13.45
#